data_AF-A0AAD4RW01-F1
#
_entry.id   AF-A0AAD4RW01-F1
#
_cell.length_a   1.000
_cell.length_b   1.000
_cell.length_c   1.000
_cell.angle_alpha   90.00
_cell.angle_beta   90.00
_cell.angle_gamma   90.00
#
_symmetry.space_group_name_H-M   'P 1'
#
loop_
_entity.id
_entity.type
_entity.pdbx_description
1 polymer ?
#
loop_
_entity_poly.entity_id
_entity_poly.type
_entity_poly.pdbx_seq_one_letter_code
_entity_poly.pdbx_strand_id
1 'polypeptide(L)'
;MESNISSAGFFSACNQISSTEAFCEGKTSYPATGVADCTACTNTCVRVCKSKGSSYSTEQCAPITGGFSCDCCCSTTPFSPPPPPSPPPPSPSPPPPSPPPPSPPPPPPSPPPPSPSPPPPHVCQTDPIPVTGSKDCVACARTCGRVCSQPERVSLIDVSCAPNTKSTGVSCECCCSSQPPPPPSPSPPTPPPPPPSPPPPPPSPPSPPSPCPSPCPPAPGCGCGCCNTDINIQISIKSGGNAQVTKTTSSPGNNVKVSAPSSSPSTVGGTYDEL
;
A
#
# COMPACT_ATOMS: atom_id res chain seq x y z
N MET A 1 42.46 41.50 -60.77
CA MET A 1 42.12 40.44 -59.80
C MET A 1 40.61 40.48 -59.65
N GLU A 2 39.96 39.77 -60.56
CA GLU A 2 38.51 39.52 -60.57
C GLU A 2 38.15 38.54 -59.45
N SER A 3 36.97 38.70 -58.87
CA SER A 3 36.30 37.62 -58.14
C SER A 3 34.79 37.74 -58.37
N ASN A 4 34.34 36.87 -59.26
CA ASN A 4 32.97 36.48 -59.57
C ASN A 4 32.44 35.65 -58.39
N ILE A 5 31.31 36.02 -57.75
CA ILE A 5 30.45 35.07 -57.04
C ILE A 5 28.98 35.37 -57.37
N SER A 6 28.46 34.47 -58.19
CA SER A 6 27.06 34.24 -58.51
C SER A 6 26.26 33.89 -57.25
N SER A 7 25.19 34.62 -56.97
CA SER A 7 24.16 34.21 -56.00
C SER A 7 22.85 34.06 -56.75
N ALA A 8 22.54 32.80 -57.06
CA ALA A 8 21.37 32.35 -57.79
C ALA A 8 20.07 32.72 -57.06
N GLY A 9 19.12 33.27 -57.83
CA GLY A 9 17.75 33.48 -57.40
C GLY A 9 17.03 32.17 -57.13
N PHE A 10 16.52 32.02 -55.91
CA PHE A 10 15.41 31.13 -55.61
C PHE A 10 14.12 31.92 -55.80
N PHE A 11 13.69 32.07 -57.07
CA PHE A 11 12.30 32.39 -57.38
C PHE A 11 11.48 31.14 -57.06
N SER A 12 10.93 31.09 -55.85
CA SER A 12 9.92 30.11 -55.50
C SER A 12 8.68 30.41 -56.32
N ALA A 13 8.37 29.53 -57.27
CA ALA A 13 7.22 29.61 -58.14
C ALA A 13 5.91 29.48 -57.35
N CYS A 14 5.44 30.58 -56.75
CA CYS A 14 4.00 30.77 -56.55
C CYS A 14 3.42 31.10 -57.92
N ASN A 15 3.04 30.03 -58.61
CA ASN A 15 2.39 30.00 -59.90
C ASN A 15 1.23 31.01 -59.94
N GLN A 16 1.29 31.94 -60.91
CA GLN A 16 0.20 32.85 -61.23
C GLN A 16 -0.99 32.05 -61.77
N ILE A 17 -1.89 31.61 -60.89
CA ILE A 17 -3.24 31.26 -61.30
C ILE A 17 -4.05 32.56 -61.25
N SER A 18 -4.00 33.30 -62.36
CA SER A 18 -4.85 34.45 -62.64
C SER A 18 -6.28 33.96 -62.93
N SER A 19 -6.94 33.41 -61.91
CA SER A 19 -8.36 33.04 -61.93
C SER A 19 -8.96 33.33 -60.56
N THR A 20 -9.03 34.61 -60.23
CA THR A 20 -9.67 35.16 -59.02
C THR A 20 -11.16 34.85 -58.93
N GLU A 21 -11.79 34.38 -60.01
CA GLU A 21 -13.24 34.16 -60.05
C GLU A 21 -13.68 32.76 -59.57
N ALA A 22 -12.79 31.76 -59.53
CA ALA A 22 -13.18 30.37 -59.23
C ALA A 22 -13.12 29.98 -57.74
N PHE A 23 -12.48 30.78 -56.88
CA PHE A 23 -12.17 30.33 -55.51
C PHE A 23 -13.18 30.77 -54.44
N CYS A 24 -14.05 31.73 -54.73
CA CYS A 24 -15.16 32.12 -53.87
C CYS A 24 -16.53 31.83 -54.53
N GLU A 25 -16.71 30.69 -55.23
CA GLU A 25 -18.03 30.36 -55.81
C GLU A 25 -19.11 30.35 -54.71
N GLY A 26 -20.04 31.32 -54.77
CA GLY A 26 -21.12 31.51 -53.79
C GLY A 26 -20.76 32.30 -52.53
N LYS A 27 -19.59 32.95 -52.44
CA LYS A 27 -19.16 33.76 -51.27
C LYS A 27 -18.94 35.23 -51.64
N THR A 28 -19.11 36.14 -50.68
CA THR A 28 -18.80 37.57 -50.84
C THR A 28 -17.32 37.80 -50.54
N SER A 29 -16.59 38.41 -51.46
CA SER A 29 -15.20 38.87 -51.25
C SER A 29 -15.18 40.28 -50.67
N TYR A 30 -14.20 40.54 -49.79
CA TYR A 30 -13.98 41.85 -49.21
C TYR A 30 -12.50 42.21 -49.33
N PRO A 31 -12.14 43.30 -50.03
CA PRO A 31 -10.75 43.73 -50.12
C PRO A 31 -10.31 44.37 -48.80
N ALA A 32 -9.23 43.87 -48.22
CA ALA A 32 -8.52 44.52 -47.13
C ALA A 32 -7.14 44.98 -47.61
N THR A 33 -6.85 46.28 -47.47
CA THR A 33 -5.55 46.88 -47.85
C THR A 33 -4.80 47.37 -46.62
N GLY A 34 -3.47 47.45 -46.71
CA GLY A 34 -2.62 48.01 -45.66
C GLY A 34 -2.23 47.05 -44.54
N VAL A 35 -2.30 45.74 -44.79
CA VAL A 35 -1.76 44.72 -43.87
C VAL A 35 -0.26 44.53 -44.09
N ALA A 36 0.48 44.32 -42.99
CA ALA A 36 1.94 44.17 -43.01
C ALA A 36 2.40 42.81 -43.56
N ASP A 37 1.57 41.77 -43.44
CA ASP A 37 1.84 40.40 -43.89
C ASP A 37 0.53 39.60 -44.08
N CYS A 38 0.63 38.40 -44.65
CA CYS A 38 -0.52 37.51 -44.86
C CYS A 38 -1.10 36.93 -43.56
N THR A 39 -0.36 36.91 -42.45
CA THR A 39 -0.93 36.48 -41.15
C THR A 39 -1.87 37.55 -40.58
N ALA A 40 -1.59 38.82 -40.86
CA ALA A 40 -2.49 39.93 -40.59
C ALA A 40 -3.75 39.87 -41.49
N CYS A 41 -3.68 39.30 -42.70
CA CYS A 41 -4.87 39.00 -43.51
C CYS A 41 -5.83 38.06 -42.78
N THR A 42 -5.35 36.94 -42.22
CA THR A 42 -6.22 35.95 -41.55
C THR A 42 -7.03 36.61 -40.43
N ASN A 43 -6.37 37.39 -39.58
CA ASN A 43 -7.02 38.09 -38.47
C ASN A 43 -7.98 39.19 -38.92
N THR A 44 -7.69 39.83 -40.06
CA THR A 44 -8.58 40.84 -40.66
C THR A 44 -9.80 40.17 -41.26
N CYS A 45 -9.64 39.07 -42.00
CA CYS A 45 -10.73 38.30 -42.58
C CYS A 45 -11.64 37.68 -41.52
N VAL A 46 -11.09 37.13 -40.43
CA VAL A 46 -11.89 36.64 -39.30
C VAL A 46 -12.75 37.76 -38.72
N ARG A 47 -12.20 38.97 -38.55
CA ARG A 47 -12.96 40.12 -38.04
C ARG A 47 -14.06 40.58 -39.01
N VAL A 48 -13.75 40.69 -40.29
CA VAL A 48 -14.71 41.09 -41.33
C VAL A 48 -15.83 40.07 -41.45
N CYS A 49 -15.54 38.77 -41.58
CA CYS A 49 -16.57 37.74 -41.68
C CYS A 49 -17.40 37.63 -40.40
N LYS A 50 -16.78 37.71 -39.22
CA LYS A 50 -17.48 37.69 -37.94
C LYS A 50 -18.44 38.88 -37.78
N SER A 51 -18.06 40.07 -38.26
CA SER A 51 -18.95 41.26 -38.25
C SER A 51 -20.21 41.07 -39.10
N LYS A 52 -20.18 40.13 -40.05
CA LYS A 52 -21.29 39.76 -40.93
C LYS A 52 -22.02 38.49 -40.49
N GLY A 53 -21.61 37.88 -39.38
CA GLY A 53 -22.18 36.60 -38.92
C GLY A 53 -21.79 35.40 -39.79
N SER A 54 -20.73 35.52 -40.59
CA SER A 54 -20.22 34.48 -41.49
C SER A 54 -18.96 33.84 -40.94
N SER A 55 -18.69 32.60 -41.36
CA SER A 55 -17.39 31.97 -41.14
C SER A 55 -16.42 32.32 -42.26
N TYR A 56 -15.15 32.45 -41.88
CA TYR A 56 -14.05 32.60 -42.81
C TYR A 56 -13.59 31.22 -43.28
N SER A 57 -13.45 31.02 -44.60
CA SER A 57 -13.16 29.71 -45.19
C SER A 57 -11.75 29.61 -45.79
N THR A 58 -11.20 30.69 -46.33
CA THR A 58 -9.88 30.74 -46.99
C THR A 58 -9.52 32.18 -47.36
N GLU A 59 -8.23 32.50 -47.43
CA GLU A 59 -7.69 33.79 -47.90
C GLU A 59 -6.87 33.59 -49.18
N GLN A 60 -7.01 34.54 -50.10
CA GLN A 60 -5.95 34.87 -51.02
C GLN A 60 -5.24 36.10 -50.49
N CYS A 61 -3.92 35.99 -50.32
CA CYS A 61 -3.05 37.10 -49.94
C CYS A 61 -2.11 37.37 -51.11
N ALA A 62 -2.25 38.54 -51.72
CA ALA A 62 -1.41 38.97 -52.83
C ALA A 62 -0.55 40.17 -52.41
N PRO A 63 0.77 40.15 -52.66
CA PRO A 63 1.61 41.32 -52.41
C PRO A 63 1.25 42.45 -53.39
N ILE A 64 1.12 43.66 -52.87
CA ILE A 64 0.93 44.90 -53.64
C ILE A 64 2.09 45.86 -53.35
N THR A 65 2.32 46.85 -54.21
CA THR A 65 3.35 47.87 -53.96
C THR A 65 3.02 48.64 -52.68
N GLY A 66 3.77 48.37 -51.61
CA GLY A 66 3.58 48.99 -50.30
C GLY A 66 2.75 48.18 -49.29
N GLY A 67 2.46 46.89 -49.53
CA GLY A 67 1.80 46.04 -48.55
C GLY A 67 1.26 44.71 -49.11
N PHE A 68 0.25 44.15 -48.45
CA PHE A 68 -0.51 43.00 -48.95
C PHE A 68 -1.98 43.34 -49.13
N SER A 69 -2.62 42.72 -50.13
CA SER A 69 -4.06 42.76 -50.38
C SER A 69 -4.66 41.42 -49.99
N CYS A 70 -5.71 41.45 -49.18
CA CYS A 70 -6.43 40.25 -48.76
C CYS A 70 -7.81 40.22 -49.41
N ASP A 71 -8.15 39.09 -50.03
CA ASP A 71 -9.53 38.77 -50.40
C ASP A 71 -10.11 37.74 -49.45
N CYS A 72 -11.05 38.18 -48.61
CA CYS A 72 -11.69 37.34 -47.60
C CYS A 72 -12.95 36.67 -48.15
N CYS A 73 -12.96 35.33 -48.31
CA CYS A 73 -14.20 34.62 -48.64
C CYS A 73 -15.00 34.31 -47.36
N CYS A 74 -16.14 34.97 -47.16
CA CYS A 74 -17.05 34.71 -46.04
C CYS A 74 -18.21 33.76 -46.45
N SER A 75 -18.48 32.72 -45.67
CA SER A 75 -19.63 31.80 -45.87
C SER A 75 -20.75 32.08 -44.87
N THR A 76 -21.97 32.27 -45.37
CA THR A 76 -23.19 32.47 -44.56
C THR A 76 -23.91 31.17 -44.21
N THR A 77 -23.38 30.00 -44.61
CA THR A 77 -23.97 28.71 -44.25
C THR A 77 -24.02 28.58 -42.72
N PRO A 78 -25.21 28.53 -42.11
CA PRO A 78 -25.33 28.34 -40.67
C PRO A 78 -24.65 27.02 -40.32
N PHE A 79 -23.66 27.06 -39.42
CA PHE A 79 -23.10 25.84 -38.87
C PHE A 79 -24.24 25.10 -38.18
N SER A 80 -24.71 24.01 -38.77
CA SER A 80 -25.43 23.00 -38.00
C SER A 80 -24.50 22.63 -36.83
N PRO A 81 -24.93 22.78 -35.57
CA PRO A 81 -24.10 22.42 -34.43
C PRO A 81 -23.64 20.97 -34.61
N PRO A 82 -22.38 20.65 -34.30
CA PRO A 82 -21.94 19.25 -34.31
C PRO A 82 -22.90 18.44 -33.43
N PRO A 83 -23.30 17.23 -33.85
CA PRO A 83 -24.15 16.38 -33.02
C PRO A 83 -23.50 16.23 -31.64
N PRO A 84 -24.29 16.26 -30.54
CA PRO A 84 -23.75 16.12 -29.20
C PRO A 84 -22.93 14.82 -29.12
N PRO A 85 -21.78 14.83 -28.42
CA PRO A 85 -21.01 13.61 -28.21
C PRO A 85 -21.89 12.57 -27.52
N SER A 86 -21.84 11.32 -27.99
CA SER A 86 -22.55 10.21 -27.34
C SER A 86 -22.18 10.16 -25.85
N PRO A 87 -23.15 9.89 -24.95
CA PRO A 87 -22.84 9.76 -23.53
C PRO A 87 -21.82 8.63 -23.33
N PRO A 88 -20.88 8.77 -22.38
CA PRO A 88 -19.95 7.69 -22.06
C PRO A 88 -20.74 6.45 -21.60
N PRO A 89 -20.27 5.23 -21.92
CA PRO A 89 -20.89 4.02 -21.41
C PRO A 89 -20.91 4.05 -19.88
N PRO A 90 -21.96 3.50 -19.23
CA PRO A 90 -22.01 3.42 -17.77
C PRO A 90 -20.79 2.66 -17.25
N SER A 91 -20.17 3.17 -16.18
CA SER A 91 -19.08 2.46 -15.51
C SER A 91 -19.54 1.06 -15.09
N PRO A 92 -18.70 0.02 -15.27
CA PRO A 92 -19.01 -1.30 -14.77
C PRO A 92 -19.23 -1.24 -13.26
N SER A 93 -20.23 -1.99 -12.75
CA SER A 93 -20.46 -2.12 -11.32
C SER A 93 -19.18 -2.63 -10.63
N PRO A 94 -18.84 -2.11 -9.44
CA PRO A 94 -17.70 -2.62 -8.69
C PRO A 94 -17.90 -4.10 -8.36
N PRO A 95 -16.82 -4.91 -8.32
CA PRO A 95 -16.93 -6.31 -7.90
C PRO A 95 -17.46 -6.37 -6.46
N PRO A 96 -18.23 -7.41 -6.10
CA PRO A 96 -18.68 -7.60 -4.74
C PRO A 96 -17.48 -7.70 -3.78
N PRO A 97 -17.59 -7.20 -2.53
CA PRO A 97 -16.54 -7.33 -1.55
C PRO A 97 -16.23 -8.81 -1.29
N SER A 98 -14.95 -9.14 -1.14
CA SER A 98 -14.53 -10.50 -0.78
C SER A 98 -15.13 -10.90 0.58
N PRO A 99 -15.54 -12.17 0.75
CA PRO A 99 -16.02 -12.65 2.04
C PRO A 99 -14.93 -12.50 3.10
N PRO A 100 -15.30 -12.24 4.37
CA PRO A 100 -14.33 -12.21 5.46
C PRO A 100 -13.63 -13.56 5.59
N PRO A 101 -12.34 -13.58 6.00
CA PRO A 101 -11.63 -14.83 6.25
C PRO A 101 -12.33 -15.64 7.36
N PRO A 102 -12.28 -16.98 7.30
CA PRO A 102 -12.84 -17.82 8.35
C PRO A 102 -12.16 -17.51 9.69
N SER A 103 -12.94 -17.47 10.78
CA SER A 103 -12.41 -17.29 12.13
C SER A 103 -11.37 -18.37 12.45
N PRO A 104 -10.27 -18.03 13.13
CA PRO A 104 -9.30 -19.03 13.57
C PRO A 104 -9.97 -20.03 14.53
N PRO A 105 -9.52 -21.31 14.53
CA PRO A 105 -10.01 -22.29 15.48
C PRO A 105 -9.75 -21.83 16.93
N PRO A 106 -10.62 -22.20 17.89
CA PRO A 106 -10.41 -21.88 19.28
C PRO A 106 -9.09 -22.49 19.79
N PRO A 107 -8.38 -21.80 20.71
CA PRO A 107 -7.17 -22.35 21.31
C PRO A 107 -7.49 -23.67 22.04
N PRO A 108 -6.55 -24.63 22.08
CA PRO A 108 -6.74 -25.86 22.83
C PRO A 108 -6.97 -25.56 24.32
N PRO A 109 -7.77 -26.37 25.03
CA PRO A 109 -7.97 -26.21 26.46
C PRO A 109 -6.62 -26.29 27.19
N SER A 110 -6.42 -25.44 28.20
CA SER A 110 -5.23 -25.49 29.04
C SER A 110 -5.10 -26.86 29.70
N PRO A 111 -3.87 -27.42 29.82
CA PRO A 111 -3.67 -28.67 30.53
C PRO A 111 -4.17 -28.53 31.98
N PRO A 112 -4.70 -29.62 32.59
CA PRO A 112 -5.06 -29.60 33.99
C PRO A 112 -3.83 -29.24 34.84
N PRO A 113 -4.01 -28.49 35.95
CA PRO A 113 -2.89 -28.19 36.84
C PRO A 113 -2.24 -29.48 37.35
N PRO A 114 -0.91 -29.49 37.54
CA PRO A 114 -0.23 -30.65 38.11
C PRO A 114 -0.86 -30.99 39.47
N SER A 115 -1.03 -32.28 39.74
CA SER A 115 -1.50 -32.73 41.04
C SER A 115 -0.63 -32.14 42.15
N PRO A 116 -1.22 -31.65 43.25
CA PRO A 116 -0.44 -31.13 44.36
C PRO A 116 0.52 -32.20 44.87
N SER A 117 1.76 -31.81 45.15
CA SER A 117 2.73 -32.72 45.76
C SER A 117 2.16 -33.26 47.08
N PRO A 118 2.41 -34.55 47.40
CA PRO A 118 1.99 -35.10 48.69
C PRO A 118 2.55 -34.24 49.83
N PRO A 119 1.76 -34.01 50.90
CA PRO A 119 2.24 -33.24 52.03
C PRO A 119 3.51 -33.89 52.58
N PRO A 120 4.54 -33.09 52.94
CA PRO A 120 5.75 -33.64 53.54
C PRO A 120 5.37 -34.42 54.80
N PRO A 121 6.04 -35.55 55.09
CA PRO A 121 5.82 -36.27 56.32
C PRO A 121 6.01 -35.32 57.50
N HIS A 122 5.06 -35.31 58.44
CA HIS A 122 5.13 -34.48 59.64
C HIS A 122 6.32 -34.95 60.49
N VAL A 123 7.49 -34.35 60.25
CA VAL A 123 8.66 -34.53 61.11
C VAL A 123 8.40 -33.67 62.34
N CYS A 124 8.39 -34.27 63.53
CA CYS A 124 8.36 -33.53 64.79
C CYS A 124 9.62 -32.68 64.90
N GLN A 125 9.57 -31.44 64.41
CA GLN A 125 10.61 -30.42 64.61
C GLN A 125 10.42 -29.82 66.00
N THR A 126 10.73 -30.61 67.01
CA THR A 126 10.79 -30.12 68.38
C THR A 126 12.01 -30.70 69.03
N ASP A 127 12.95 -29.82 69.36
CA ASP A 127 13.87 -30.08 70.46
C ASP A 127 13.03 -30.58 71.65
N PRO A 128 13.31 -31.77 72.20
CA PRO A 128 12.54 -32.32 73.29
C PRO A 128 12.58 -31.33 74.44
N ILE A 129 11.44 -30.73 74.79
CA ILE A 129 11.34 -29.85 75.95
C ILE A 129 11.15 -30.77 77.17
N PRO A 130 12.17 -30.96 78.04
CA PRO A 130 12.03 -31.84 79.18
C PRO A 130 11.08 -31.19 80.18
N VAL A 131 9.83 -31.66 80.24
CA VAL A 131 8.92 -31.29 81.31
C VAL A 131 9.26 -32.15 82.53
N THR A 132 10.06 -31.62 83.45
CA THR A 132 10.38 -32.30 84.71
C THR A 132 9.32 -32.01 85.77
N GLY A 133 8.96 -33.04 86.57
CA GLY A 133 8.11 -32.86 87.75
C GLY A 133 6.65 -33.34 87.63
N SER A 134 6.25 -33.91 86.49
CA SER A 134 4.93 -34.58 86.39
C SER A 134 4.97 -35.97 87.02
N LYS A 135 3.96 -36.30 87.83
CA LYS A 135 3.82 -37.61 88.50
C LYS A 135 3.15 -38.67 87.61
N ASP A 136 2.47 -38.25 86.55
CA ASP A 136 1.68 -39.11 85.67
C ASP A 136 1.62 -38.57 84.22
N CYS A 137 1.38 -39.47 83.26
CA CYS A 137 1.30 -39.13 81.84
C CYS A 137 0.09 -38.25 81.49
N VAL A 138 -0.92 -38.15 82.36
CA VAL A 138 -2.09 -37.28 82.11
C VAL A 138 -1.73 -35.82 82.39
N ALA A 139 -0.99 -35.55 83.47
CA ALA A 139 -0.41 -34.24 83.74
C ALA A 139 0.59 -33.82 82.66
N CYS A 140 1.35 -34.78 82.15
CA CYS A 140 2.26 -34.62 81.01
C CYS A 140 1.52 -34.15 79.75
N ALA A 141 0.46 -34.86 79.32
CA ALA A 141 -0.32 -34.51 78.15
C ALA A 141 -0.98 -33.11 78.26
N ARG A 142 -1.47 -32.74 79.46
CA ARG A 142 -2.01 -31.39 79.71
C ARG A 142 -0.96 -30.30 79.59
N THR A 143 0.26 -30.58 80.05
CA THR A 143 1.38 -29.63 79.95
C THR A 143 1.83 -29.47 78.50
N CYS A 144 1.96 -30.58 77.76
CA CYS A 144 2.21 -30.56 76.32
C CYS A 144 1.14 -29.75 75.56
N GLY A 145 -0.14 -29.91 75.92
CA GLY A 145 -1.24 -29.12 75.34
C GLY A 145 -1.04 -27.62 75.51
N ARG A 146 -0.61 -27.16 76.70
CA ARG A 146 -0.33 -25.73 76.94
C ARG A 146 0.89 -25.23 76.18
N VAL A 147 1.96 -26.03 76.13
CA VAL A 147 3.18 -25.70 75.38
C VAL A 147 2.88 -25.58 73.88
N CYS A 148 2.06 -26.47 73.34
CA CYS A 148 1.65 -26.45 71.94
C CYS A 148 0.54 -25.45 71.62
N SER A 149 -0.08 -24.78 72.61
CA SER A 149 -1.12 -23.76 72.39
C SER A 149 -0.59 -22.32 72.41
N GLN A 150 0.72 -22.13 72.46
CA GLN A 150 1.32 -20.80 72.28
C GLN A 150 1.08 -20.29 70.85
N PRO A 151 0.97 -18.96 70.61
CA PRO A 151 0.46 -18.39 69.36
C PRO A 151 1.22 -18.76 68.07
N GLU A 152 2.38 -19.42 68.17
CA GLU A 152 3.17 -19.90 67.03
C GLU A 152 3.09 -21.43 66.82
N ARG A 153 2.35 -22.17 67.67
CA ARG A 153 2.18 -23.62 67.61
C ARG A 153 0.69 -23.94 67.61
N VAL A 154 0.26 -24.78 66.68
CA VAL A 154 -1.17 -24.82 66.31
C VAL A 154 -1.91 -25.97 66.97
N SER A 155 -1.26 -27.13 67.10
CA SER A 155 -1.89 -28.33 67.66
C SER A 155 -0.87 -29.29 68.24
N LEU A 156 -1.23 -29.96 69.34
CA LEU A 156 -0.53 -31.12 69.86
C LEU A 156 -0.80 -32.30 68.92
N ILE A 157 0.25 -32.81 68.25
CA ILE A 157 0.16 -33.96 67.34
C ILE A 157 0.20 -35.25 68.16
N ASP A 158 1.19 -35.36 69.03
CA ASP A 158 1.44 -36.57 69.81
C ASP A 158 2.15 -36.25 71.14
N VAL A 159 1.98 -37.14 72.11
CA VAL A 159 2.64 -37.09 73.42
C VAL A 159 3.27 -38.44 73.70
N SER A 160 4.60 -38.48 73.73
CA SER A 160 5.33 -39.64 74.22
C SER A 160 5.67 -39.43 75.69
N CYS A 161 5.29 -40.41 76.52
CA CYS A 161 5.50 -40.39 77.96
C CYS A 161 6.26 -41.64 78.39
N ALA A 162 7.42 -41.47 79.02
CA ALA A 162 8.24 -42.55 79.52
C ALA A 162 8.61 -42.33 81.00
N PRO A 163 8.63 -43.39 81.84
CA PRO A 163 9.11 -43.27 83.21
C PRO A 163 10.60 -42.88 83.22
N ASN A 164 10.96 -41.87 84.01
CA ASN A 164 12.35 -41.46 84.13
C ASN A 164 13.06 -42.37 85.13
N THR A 165 14.06 -43.14 84.69
CA THR A 165 14.79 -44.06 85.58
C THR A 165 15.69 -43.34 86.59
N LYS A 166 15.95 -42.05 86.42
CA LYS A 166 16.83 -41.24 87.27
C LYS A 166 16.08 -40.34 88.27
N SER A 167 14.76 -40.27 88.21
CA SER A 167 13.95 -39.40 89.08
C SER A 167 12.55 -39.99 89.29
N THR A 168 11.88 -39.70 90.42
CA THR A 168 10.54 -40.22 90.73
C THR A 168 9.40 -39.60 89.88
N GLY A 169 9.60 -39.40 88.58
CA GLY A 169 8.65 -38.75 87.67
C GLY A 169 8.66 -39.31 86.26
N VAL A 170 7.79 -38.78 85.40
CA VAL A 170 7.73 -39.12 83.97
C VAL A 170 8.44 -38.06 83.13
N SER A 171 9.12 -38.49 82.05
CA SER A 171 9.67 -37.62 81.02
C SER A 171 8.66 -37.51 79.88
N CYS A 172 8.43 -36.28 79.46
CA CYS A 172 7.48 -35.93 78.41
C CYS A 172 8.21 -35.48 77.16
N GLU A 173 7.83 -36.04 76.02
CA GLU A 173 8.22 -35.55 74.71
C GLU A 173 6.96 -35.12 73.97
N CYS A 174 6.81 -33.80 73.80
CA CYS A 174 5.64 -33.18 73.20
C CYS A 174 5.93 -32.90 71.72
N CYS A 175 5.14 -33.47 70.80
CA CYS A 175 5.22 -33.13 69.38
C CYS A 175 4.13 -32.12 69.02
N CYS A 176 4.53 -30.90 68.68
CA CYS A 176 3.62 -29.84 68.23
C CYS A 176 3.70 -29.66 66.71
N SER A 177 2.55 -29.43 66.06
CA SER A 177 2.50 -29.00 64.66
C SER A 177 2.72 -27.48 64.58
N SER A 178 3.74 -27.06 63.83
CA SER A 178 3.76 -25.69 63.28
C SER A 178 2.73 -25.61 62.16
N GLN A 179 1.98 -24.51 62.09
CA GLN A 179 1.15 -24.28 60.91
C GLN A 179 2.09 -24.33 59.70
N PRO A 180 1.75 -25.04 58.61
CA PRO A 180 2.41 -24.75 57.36
C PRO A 180 2.29 -23.23 57.13
N PRO A 181 3.37 -22.54 56.72
CA PRO A 181 3.28 -21.12 56.41
C PRO A 181 2.08 -20.92 55.48
N PRO A 182 1.29 -19.84 55.66
CA PRO A 182 0.16 -19.59 54.78
C PRO A 182 0.63 -19.71 53.34
N PRO A 183 -0.13 -20.38 52.45
CA PRO A 183 0.27 -20.52 51.06
C PRO A 183 0.62 -19.12 50.52
N PRO A 184 1.70 -18.99 49.73
CA PRO A 184 2.03 -17.70 49.13
C PRO A 184 0.77 -17.15 48.46
N SER A 185 0.46 -15.87 48.70
CA SER A 185 -0.68 -15.25 48.02
C SER A 185 -0.56 -15.50 46.52
N PRO A 186 -1.65 -15.90 45.85
CA PRO A 186 -1.61 -16.17 44.42
C PRO A 186 -1.01 -14.95 43.71
N SER A 187 -0.02 -15.18 42.84
CA SER A 187 0.53 -14.11 42.02
C SER A 187 -0.62 -13.40 41.29
N PRO A 188 -0.61 -12.06 41.22
CA PRO A 188 -1.61 -11.34 40.45
C PRO A 188 -1.63 -11.87 39.02
N PRO A 189 -2.82 -11.97 38.38
CA PRO A 189 -2.91 -12.44 37.01
C PRO A 189 -2.00 -11.61 36.11
N THR A 190 -1.26 -12.27 35.22
CA THR A 190 -0.46 -11.58 34.21
C THR A 190 -1.39 -10.67 33.38
N PRO A 191 -1.00 -9.40 33.13
CA PRO A 191 -1.78 -8.54 32.27
C PRO A 191 -1.93 -9.19 30.89
N PRO A 192 -3.08 -9.02 30.22
CA PRO A 192 -3.27 -9.54 28.86
C PRO A 192 -2.19 -8.95 27.94
N PRO A 193 -1.73 -9.71 26.92
CA PRO A 193 -0.78 -9.20 25.95
C PRO A 193 -1.37 -7.96 25.24
N PRO A 194 -0.54 -6.97 24.88
CA PRO A 194 -1.01 -5.83 24.12
C PRO A 194 -1.61 -6.30 22.78
N PRO A 195 -2.64 -5.60 22.26
CA PRO A 195 -3.21 -5.92 20.96
C PRO A 195 -2.13 -5.83 19.86
N PRO A 196 -2.20 -6.66 18.81
CA PRO A 196 -1.27 -6.57 17.69
C PRO A 196 -1.33 -5.18 17.06
N SER A 197 -0.16 -4.64 16.70
CA SER A 197 -0.07 -3.36 16.01
C SER A 197 -0.91 -3.38 14.72
N PRO A 198 -1.61 -2.28 14.39
CA PRO A 198 -2.33 -2.19 13.13
C PRO A 198 -1.35 -2.36 11.95
N PRO A 199 -1.79 -2.97 10.83
CA PRO A 199 -0.96 -3.07 9.64
C PRO A 199 -0.56 -1.67 9.15
N PRO A 200 0.64 -1.51 8.55
CA PRO A 200 1.06 -0.24 8.00
C PRO A 200 0.07 0.22 6.91
N PRO A 201 -0.15 1.54 6.76
CA PRO A 201 -0.99 2.05 5.69
C PRO A 201 -0.43 1.61 4.33
N PRO A 202 -1.29 1.34 3.33
CA PRO A 202 -0.83 1.04 1.99
C PRO A 202 0.02 2.20 1.44
N PRO A 203 1.03 1.90 0.61
CA PRO A 203 1.83 2.94 -0.03
C PRO A 203 0.92 3.89 -0.83
N SER A 204 1.19 5.18 -0.74
CA SER A 204 0.48 6.19 -1.54
C SER A 204 0.59 5.84 -3.03
N PRO A 205 -0.49 6.01 -3.82
CA PRO A 205 -0.42 5.82 -5.25
C PRO A 205 0.63 6.77 -5.85
N PRO A 206 1.35 6.34 -6.91
CA PRO A 206 2.29 7.22 -7.61
C PRO A 206 1.56 8.45 -8.13
N SER A 207 2.20 9.62 -7.98
CA SER A 207 1.67 10.87 -8.52
C SER A 207 1.38 10.72 -10.02
N PRO A 208 0.27 11.27 -10.53
CA PRO A 208 -0.01 11.25 -11.95
C PRO A 208 1.14 11.93 -12.72
N PRO A 209 1.51 11.42 -13.90
CA PRO A 209 2.51 12.07 -14.74
C PRO A 209 2.07 13.50 -15.04
N SER A 210 3.01 14.44 -14.97
CA SER A 210 2.75 15.84 -15.30
C SER A 210 2.09 15.95 -16.68
N PRO A 211 1.04 16.77 -16.84
CA PRO A 211 0.40 16.95 -18.13
C PRO A 211 1.44 17.41 -19.15
N CYS A 212 1.44 16.78 -20.32
CA CYS A 212 2.31 17.18 -21.41
C CYS A 212 2.10 18.68 -21.70
N PRO A 213 3.18 19.47 -21.87
CA PRO A 213 3.04 20.84 -22.32
C PRO A 213 2.25 20.84 -23.64
N SER A 214 1.31 21.78 -23.75
CA SER A 214 0.37 21.91 -24.86
C SER A 214 1.06 21.74 -26.22
N PRO A 215 0.39 21.08 -27.19
CA PRO A 215 0.96 20.80 -28.50
C PRO A 215 1.49 22.09 -29.15
N CYS A 216 2.77 22.08 -29.50
CA CYS A 216 3.37 23.16 -30.29
C CYS A 216 2.58 23.31 -31.60
N PRO A 217 2.19 24.53 -32.00
CA PRO A 217 1.51 24.75 -33.26
C PRO A 217 2.38 24.26 -34.43
N PRO A 218 1.77 23.71 -35.50
CA PRO A 218 2.48 23.13 -36.63
C PRO A 218 3.24 24.21 -37.41
N ALA A 219 4.53 24.38 -37.11
CA ALA A 219 5.43 25.14 -37.95
C ALA A 219 5.93 24.24 -39.10
N PRO A 220 5.78 24.64 -40.38
CA PRO A 220 6.33 23.91 -41.50
C PRO A 220 7.86 23.95 -41.42
N GLY A 221 8.49 22.85 -41.03
CA GLY A 221 9.95 22.70 -41.02
C GLY A 221 10.61 22.45 -39.66
N CYS A 222 9.86 22.39 -38.55
CA CYS A 222 10.44 21.98 -37.27
C CYS A 222 10.56 20.45 -37.19
N GLY A 223 11.68 19.92 -37.68
CA GLY A 223 12.13 18.56 -37.43
C GLY A 223 12.58 18.36 -35.98
N CYS A 224 11.68 18.50 -35.01
CA CYS A 224 11.94 18.06 -33.65
C CYS A 224 11.74 16.55 -33.58
N GLY A 225 12.85 15.80 -33.58
CA GLY A 225 12.93 14.35 -33.36
C GLY A 225 12.50 13.89 -31.97
N CYS A 226 11.42 14.44 -31.41
CA CYS A 226 10.84 14.05 -30.13
C CYS A 226 9.74 12.98 -30.27
N CYS A 227 9.34 12.66 -31.50
CA CYS A 227 8.47 11.51 -31.78
C CYS A 227 9.30 10.24 -32.02
N ASN A 228 10.20 9.90 -31.09
CA ASN A 228 10.51 8.49 -30.94
C ASN A 228 9.27 7.91 -30.24
N THR A 229 8.36 7.35 -31.02
CA THR A 229 7.29 6.50 -30.51
C THR A 229 7.95 5.24 -29.96
N ASP A 230 8.61 5.35 -28.81
CA ASP A 230 8.71 4.26 -27.87
C ASP A 230 7.26 3.97 -27.47
N ILE A 231 6.62 3.08 -28.22
CA ILE A 231 5.39 2.42 -27.85
C ILE A 231 5.74 1.71 -26.54
N ASN A 232 5.52 2.40 -25.43
CA ASN A 232 5.67 1.84 -24.10
C ASN A 232 4.48 0.90 -23.92
N ILE A 233 4.64 -0.33 -24.39
CA ILE A 233 3.69 -1.41 -24.18
C ILE A 233 3.69 -1.64 -22.66
N GLN A 234 2.74 -1.04 -21.94
CA GLN A 234 2.47 -1.46 -20.57
C GLN A 234 1.91 -2.88 -20.62
N ILE A 235 2.82 -3.85 -20.52
CA ILE A 235 2.44 -5.24 -20.27
C ILE A 235 2.02 -5.29 -18.81
N SER A 236 0.70 -5.22 -18.56
CA SER A 236 0.15 -5.44 -17.22
C SER A 236 0.34 -6.92 -16.86
N ILE A 237 1.48 -7.24 -16.26
CA ILE A 237 1.73 -8.57 -15.72
C ILE A 237 0.95 -8.65 -14.41
N LYS A 238 -0.13 -9.45 -14.38
CA LYS A 238 -0.82 -9.80 -13.14
C LYS A 238 0.19 -10.51 -12.21
N SER A 239 0.70 -9.77 -11.24
CA SER A 239 1.37 -10.19 -10.01
C SER A 239 1.72 -11.68 -9.91
N GLY A 240 2.99 -12.03 -10.11
CA GLY A 240 3.54 -13.33 -9.66
C GLY A 240 4.74 -13.92 -10.42
N GLY A 241 5.12 -13.38 -11.58
CA GLY A 241 6.22 -13.94 -12.40
C GLY A 241 7.26 -12.90 -12.82
N ASN A 242 8.54 -13.20 -12.59
CA ASN A 242 9.67 -12.42 -13.13
C ASN A 242 9.75 -12.62 -14.65
N ALA A 243 9.37 -11.62 -15.43
CA ALA A 243 9.67 -11.58 -16.86
C ALA A 243 10.98 -10.82 -17.08
N GLN A 244 11.99 -11.50 -17.63
CA GLN A 244 13.18 -10.81 -18.15
C GLN A 244 12.90 -10.32 -19.57
N VAL A 245 13.00 -9.01 -19.78
CA VAL A 245 12.91 -8.38 -21.11
C VAL A 245 14.33 -8.14 -21.62
N THR A 246 14.82 -9.02 -22.48
CA THR A 246 16.10 -8.81 -23.17
C THR A 246 15.85 -7.91 -24.38
N LYS A 247 16.45 -6.71 -24.39
CA LYS A 247 16.29 -5.73 -25.46
C LYS A 247 17.16 -6.12 -26.65
N THR A 248 16.58 -6.78 -27.65
CA THR A 248 17.26 -7.05 -28.93
C THR A 248 17.02 -5.88 -29.88
N THR A 249 18.05 -5.08 -30.15
CA THR A 249 18.05 -4.13 -31.26
C THR A 249 18.10 -4.92 -32.58
N SER A 250 16.95 -5.10 -33.22
CA SER A 250 16.88 -5.65 -34.57
C SER A 250 16.32 -4.62 -35.55
N SER A 251 17.05 -4.43 -36.65
CA SER A 251 16.69 -3.70 -37.86
C SER A 251 15.27 -4.03 -38.38
N PRO A 252 14.64 -3.12 -39.14
CA PRO A 252 13.23 -3.22 -39.49
C PRO A 252 13.00 -4.38 -40.45
N GLY A 253 12.21 -5.37 -40.04
CA GLY A 253 11.73 -6.40 -40.97
C GLY A 253 11.36 -7.79 -40.43
N ASN A 254 11.43 -8.09 -39.12
CA ASN A 254 11.09 -9.44 -38.63
C ASN A 254 10.05 -9.46 -37.50
N ASN A 255 9.05 -10.33 -37.67
CA ASN A 255 7.98 -10.61 -36.71
C ASN A 255 8.53 -11.08 -35.36
N VAL A 256 8.13 -10.43 -34.27
CA VAL A 256 8.50 -10.81 -32.90
C VAL A 256 7.71 -12.05 -32.49
N LYS A 257 8.41 -13.18 -32.32
CA LYS A 257 7.84 -14.41 -31.76
C LYS A 257 8.02 -14.39 -30.24
N VAL A 258 6.93 -14.21 -29.51
CA VAL A 258 6.92 -14.30 -28.04
C VAL A 258 6.86 -15.77 -27.65
N SER A 259 7.93 -16.29 -27.05
CA SER A 259 7.96 -17.63 -26.48
C SER A 259 7.68 -17.53 -24.98
N ALA A 260 6.61 -18.19 -24.51
CA ALA A 260 6.34 -18.30 -23.08
C ALA A 260 7.35 -19.27 -22.41
N PRO A 261 7.84 -18.98 -21.20
CA PRO A 261 8.67 -19.93 -20.47
C PRO A 261 7.83 -21.14 -20.06
N SER A 262 8.33 -22.33 -20.39
CA SER A 262 7.78 -23.61 -19.97
C SER A 262 7.99 -23.77 -18.46
N SER A 263 6.90 -23.75 -17.70
CA SER A 263 6.88 -23.99 -16.25
C SER A 263 7.18 -25.46 -15.95
N SER A 264 8.42 -25.79 -15.57
CA SER A 264 8.73 -27.08 -14.95
C SER A 264 8.44 -26.98 -13.44
N PRO A 265 7.63 -27.88 -12.85
CA PRO A 265 7.41 -27.90 -11.41
C PRO A 265 8.65 -28.49 -10.71
N SER A 266 9.34 -27.69 -9.90
CA SER A 266 10.34 -28.18 -8.97
C SER A 266 9.67 -28.80 -7.75
N THR A 267 9.69 -30.13 -7.71
CA THR A 267 9.32 -30.94 -6.55
C THR A 267 10.35 -30.73 -5.45
N VAL A 268 10.03 -29.91 -4.44
CA VAL A 268 10.79 -29.84 -3.19
C VAL A 268 10.17 -30.84 -2.22
N GLY A 269 10.77 -32.04 -2.15
CA GLY A 269 10.48 -33.02 -1.12
C GLY A 269 11.21 -32.65 0.17
N GLY A 270 10.46 -32.21 1.17
CA GLY A 270 10.95 -32.08 2.54
C GLY A 270 10.79 -33.41 3.27
N THR A 271 11.90 -33.97 3.72
CA THR A 271 11.96 -35.06 4.70
C THR A 271 11.57 -34.52 6.08
N TYR A 272 10.51 -35.07 6.65
CA TYR A 272 10.17 -34.92 8.06
C TYR A 272 11.03 -35.90 8.85
N ASP A 273 11.83 -35.37 9.78
CA ASP A 273 12.53 -36.13 10.81
C ASP A 273 11.62 -36.18 12.04
N GLU A 274 11.41 -37.39 12.56
CA GLU A 274 10.51 -37.75 13.65
C GLU A 274 11.28 -37.65 14.97
N LEU A 275 10.85 -36.78 15.88
CA LEU A 275 11.16 -36.81 17.32
C LEU A 275 9.93 -36.36 18.13
#